data_AF-X1IIB4-F1
#
_entry.id   AF-X1IIB4-F1
#
_cell.length_a   1.000
_cell.length_b   1.000
_cell.length_c   1.000
_cell.angle_alpha   90.00
_cell.angle_beta   90.00
_cell.angle_gamma   90.00
#
_symmetry.space_group_name_H-M   'P 1'
#
loop_
_entity.id
_entity.type
_entity.pdbx_description
1 polymer ?
#
loop_
_entity_poly.entity_id
_entity_poly.type
_entity_poly.pdbx_seq_one_letter_code
_entity_poly.pdbx_strand_id
1 'polypeptide(L)'
;GLNSPFDGALRDPRNWWHLRNPRKPSWGESYEEIAERMTAALHRARIKAAGHEAVCVSHQLPVETLRRAVTGKQLHHFPTRRLCNLASLTSFYFHGDSYVGWGYSELAGQ
;
A
#
# COMPACT_ATOMS: atom_id res chain seq x y z
N GLY A 1 -5.86 -16.89 -14.60
CA GLY A 1 -7.07 -16.14 -14.23
C GLY A 1 -6.96 -15.77 -12.77
N LEU A 2 -6.80 -14.49 -12.46
CA LEU A 2 -6.69 -14.00 -11.09
C LEU A 2 -8.08 -14.06 -10.46
N ASN A 3 -8.34 -15.06 -9.60
CA ASN A 3 -9.50 -15.00 -8.70
C ASN A 3 -9.15 -14.00 -7.61
N SER A 4 -9.70 -12.79 -7.71
CA SER A 4 -9.70 -11.89 -6.58
C SER A 4 -10.79 -12.36 -5.60
N PRO A 5 -10.68 -12.08 -4.29
CA PRO A 5 -11.75 -12.38 -3.33
C PRO A 5 -13.10 -11.69 -3.66
N PHE A 6 -13.13 -10.83 -4.68
CA PHE A 6 -14.27 -9.98 -5.03
C PHE A 6 -15.17 -10.56 -6.14
N ASP A 7 -14.77 -11.65 -6.81
CA ASP A 7 -15.43 -12.06 -8.06
C ASP A 7 -16.80 -12.76 -7.88
N GLY A 8 -17.17 -13.12 -6.64
CA GLY A 8 -18.49 -13.70 -6.30
C GLY A 8 -19.39 -12.80 -5.44
N ALA A 9 -18.83 -12.14 -4.42
CA ALA A 9 -19.61 -11.43 -3.42
C ALA A 9 -20.27 -10.13 -3.94
N LEU A 10 -19.71 -9.49 -4.98
CA LEU A 10 -20.24 -8.24 -5.54
C LEU A 10 -21.45 -8.42 -6.46
N ARG A 11 -21.72 -9.66 -6.92
CA ARG A 11 -22.84 -9.98 -7.84
C ARG A 11 -24.17 -10.20 -7.12
N ASP A 12 -24.15 -10.36 -5.79
CA ASP A 12 -25.37 -10.47 -4.99
C ASP A 12 -25.83 -9.07 -4.53
N PRO A 13 -27.01 -8.58 -4.95
CA PRO A 13 -27.55 -7.28 -4.53
C PRO A 13 -27.69 -7.15 -3.01
N ARG A 14 -27.86 -8.27 -2.30
CA ARG A 14 -27.92 -8.29 -0.83
C ARG A 14 -26.60 -7.90 -0.20
N ASN A 15 -25.47 -7.94 -0.92
CA ASN A 15 -24.18 -7.51 -0.40
C ASN A 15 -23.89 -6.03 -0.63
N TRP A 16 -24.73 -5.32 -1.41
CA TRP A 16 -24.49 -3.92 -1.76
C TRP A 16 -24.66 -2.98 -0.57
N TRP A 17 -25.37 -3.39 0.48
CA TRP A 17 -25.44 -2.59 1.71
C TRP A 17 -24.08 -2.45 2.40
N HIS A 18 -23.25 -3.50 2.32
CA HIS A 18 -21.89 -3.45 2.81
C HIS A 18 -21.11 -2.39 2.01
N LEU A 19 -21.21 -2.40 0.68
CA LEU A 19 -20.48 -1.48 -0.22
C LEU A 19 -20.78 0.02 -0.03
N ARG A 20 -21.79 0.39 0.75
CA ARG A 20 -22.20 1.80 0.94
C ARG A 20 -21.12 2.68 1.56
N ASN A 21 -20.25 2.11 2.39
CA ASN A 21 -19.14 2.86 2.99
C ASN A 21 -17.79 2.21 2.64
N PRO A 22 -17.23 2.50 1.46
CA PRO A 22 -15.93 1.99 1.07
C PRO A 22 -14.78 2.54 1.93
N ARG A 23 -15.03 3.56 2.77
CA ARG A 23 -14.02 4.14 3.66
C ARG A 23 -13.83 3.33 4.95
N LYS A 24 -14.91 2.73 5.44
CA LYS A 24 -14.92 1.80 6.58
C LYS A 24 -15.60 0.51 6.14
N PRO A 25 -14.91 -0.30 5.32
CA PRO A 25 -15.47 -1.55 4.86
C PRO A 25 -15.74 -2.46 6.05
N SER A 26 -16.93 -3.05 6.14
CA SER A 26 -17.25 -4.03 7.18
C SER A 26 -16.70 -5.43 6.87
N TRP A 27 -15.95 -5.59 5.78
CA TRP A 27 -15.46 -6.86 5.23
C TRP A 27 -13.94 -6.90 5.08
N GLY A 28 -13.23 -5.97 5.72
CA GLY A 28 -11.78 -5.89 5.65
C GLY A 28 -11.23 -4.70 6.43
N GLU A 29 -9.91 -4.57 6.38
CA GLU A 29 -9.17 -3.48 6.98
C GLU A 29 -9.40 -2.18 6.20
N SER A 30 -9.59 -1.07 6.91
CA SER A 30 -9.68 0.26 6.32
C SER A 30 -8.31 0.70 5.77
N TYR A 31 -8.31 1.67 4.84
CA TYR A 31 -7.05 2.24 4.36
C TYR A 31 -6.24 2.90 5.48
N GLU A 32 -6.89 3.44 6.50
CA GLU A 32 -6.25 4.09 7.66
C GLU A 32 -5.48 3.07 8.48
N GLU A 33 -6.09 1.93 8.82
CA GLU A 33 -5.43 0.84 9.54
C GLU A 33 -4.25 0.26 8.73
N ILE A 34 -4.41 0.07 7.41
CA ILE A 34 -3.32 -0.35 6.52
C ILE A 34 -2.18 0.69 6.56
N ALA A 35 -2.49 1.98 6.45
CA ALA A 35 -1.50 3.04 6.47
C ALA A 35 -0.73 3.06 7.79
N GLU A 36 -1.42 2.96 8.92
CA GLU A 36 -0.83 2.93 10.25
C GLU A 36 0.14 1.75 10.40
N ARG A 37 -0.33 0.52 10.15
CA ARG A 37 0.53 -0.67 10.35
C ARG A 37 1.70 -0.73 9.37
N MET A 38 1.52 -0.26 8.13
CA MET A 38 2.59 -0.25 7.14
C MET A 38 3.62 0.85 7.45
N THR A 39 3.19 1.99 7.97
CA THR A 39 4.09 3.06 8.43
C THR A 39 4.90 2.59 9.63
N ALA A 40 4.27 1.92 10.59
CA ALA A 40 4.97 1.28 11.70
C ALA A 40 5.98 0.22 11.23
N ALA A 41 5.62 -0.59 10.22
CA ALA A 41 6.55 -1.56 9.61
C ALA A 41 7.75 -0.88 8.94
N LEU A 42 7.53 0.21 8.19
CA LEU A 42 8.59 1.01 7.57
C LEU A 42 9.59 1.53 8.62
N HIS A 43 9.10 2.14 9.69
CA HIS A 43 9.97 2.65 10.76
C HIS A 43 10.71 1.53 11.49
N ARG A 44 10.07 0.39 11.77
CA ARG A 44 10.76 -0.77 12.37
C ARG A 44 11.88 -1.30 11.48
N ALA A 45 11.63 -1.42 10.17
CA ALA A 45 12.65 -1.86 9.21
C ALA A 45 13.82 -0.89 9.16
N ARG A 46 13.53 0.42 9.08
CA ARG A 46 14.53 1.49 9.10
C ARG A 46 15.40 1.48 10.35
N ILE A 47 14.79 1.34 11.55
CA ILE A 47 15.53 1.29 12.82
C ILE A 47 16.43 0.05 12.86
N LYS A 48 15.90 -1.11 12.47
CA LYS A 48 16.65 -2.38 12.48
C LYS A 48 17.83 -2.37 11.50
N ALA A 49 17.70 -1.62 10.41
CA ALA A 49 18.73 -1.51 9.37
C ALA A 49 19.55 -0.22 9.47
N ALA A 50 19.69 0.38 10.66
CA ALA A 50 20.50 1.59 10.82
C ALA A 50 21.90 1.43 10.19
N GLY A 51 22.30 2.40 9.36
CA GLY A 51 23.56 2.38 8.60
C GLY A 51 23.55 1.49 7.34
N HIS A 52 22.43 0.84 7.02
CA HIS A 52 22.27 -0.08 5.89
C HIS A 52 20.93 0.18 5.18
N GLU A 53 20.67 -0.59 4.12
CA GLU A 53 19.36 -0.62 3.44
C GLU A 53 18.52 -1.81 3.94
N ALA A 54 17.20 -1.61 4.02
CA ALA A 54 16.25 -2.66 4.34
C ALA A 54 15.33 -2.93 3.15
N VAL A 55 15.11 -4.20 2.82
CA VAL A 55 14.12 -4.61 1.81
C VAL A 55 12.97 -5.33 2.50
N CYS A 56 11.74 -4.87 2.24
CA CYS A 56 10.51 -5.49 2.69
C CYS A 56 9.68 -5.92 1.48
N VAL A 57 9.21 -7.16 1.47
CA VAL A 57 8.32 -7.68 0.42
C VAL A 57 6.89 -7.65 0.92
N SER A 58 5.99 -7.09 0.13
CA SER A 58 4.58 -6.94 0.47
C SER A 58 3.70 -7.00 -0.78
N HIS A 59 2.40 -6.80 -0.61
CA HIS A 59 1.41 -6.85 -1.68
C HIS A 59 0.99 -5.46 -2.15
N GLN A 60 0.33 -5.45 -3.31
CA GLN A 60 -0.04 -4.25 -4.04
C GLN A 60 -0.76 -3.17 -3.22
N LEU A 61 -1.86 -3.53 -2.53
CA LEU A 61 -2.66 -2.55 -1.78
C LEU A 61 -1.88 -1.97 -0.58
N PRO A 62 -1.22 -2.79 0.28
CA PRO A 62 -0.37 -2.25 1.35
C PRO A 62 0.77 -1.35 0.86
N VAL A 63 1.48 -1.72 -0.22
CA VAL A 63 2.59 -0.92 -0.78
C VAL A 63 2.09 0.44 -1.28
N GLU A 64 1.00 0.44 -2.06
CA GLU A 64 0.38 1.66 -2.57
C GLU A 64 -0.12 2.57 -1.42
N THR A 65 -0.73 1.97 -0.40
CA THR A 65 -1.28 2.69 0.76
C THR A 65 -0.15 3.32 1.58
N LEU A 66 0.93 2.57 1.83
CA LEU A 66 2.13 3.10 2.48
C LEU A 66 2.71 4.28 1.72
N ARG A 67 2.92 4.13 0.40
CA ARG A 67 3.44 5.20 -0.44
C ARG A 67 2.57 6.45 -0.35
N ARG A 68 1.25 6.30 -0.46
CA ARG A 68 0.31 7.43 -0.35
C ARG A 68 0.36 8.10 1.02
N ALA A 69 0.38 7.32 2.09
CA ALA A 69 0.49 7.83 3.46
C ALA A 69 1.77 8.66 3.66
N VAL A 70 2.93 8.11 3.29
CA VAL A 70 4.24 8.77 3.45
C VAL A 70 4.40 9.99 2.54
N THR A 71 3.74 10.00 1.38
CA THR A 71 3.79 11.12 0.41
C THR A 71 2.64 12.12 0.55
N GLY A 72 1.82 12.00 1.59
CA GLY A 72 0.70 12.92 1.85
C GLY A 72 -0.40 12.90 0.78
N LYS A 73 -0.57 11.78 0.08
CA LYS A 73 -1.63 11.59 -0.93
C LYS A 73 -2.87 10.97 -0.30
N GLN A 74 -4.04 11.25 -0.87
CA GLN A 74 -5.30 10.63 -0.44
C GLN A 74 -5.19 9.10 -0.46
N LEU A 75 -5.58 8.45 0.64
CA LEU A 75 -5.52 7.00 0.78
C LEU A 75 -6.55 6.30 -0.11
N HIS A 76 -7.76 6.86 -0.19
CA HIS A 76 -8.75 6.44 -1.20
C HIS A 76 -8.26 6.84 -2.59
N HIS A 77 -8.23 5.88 -3.50
CA HIS A 77 -7.72 6.09 -4.83
C HIS A 77 -8.36 5.14 -5.83
N PHE A 78 -8.30 5.53 -7.10
CA PHE A 78 -8.73 4.66 -8.17
C PHE A 78 -7.69 3.55 -8.39
N PRO A 79 -8.09 2.27 -8.42
CA PRO A 79 -7.16 1.14 -8.35
C PRO A 79 -6.27 0.97 -9.58
N THR A 80 -6.59 1.57 -10.73
CA THR A 80 -5.82 1.31 -11.96
C THR A 80 -4.53 2.11 -12.10
N ARG A 81 -4.27 3.08 -11.21
CA ARG A 81 -3.11 3.98 -11.29
C ARG A 81 -2.11 3.75 -10.14
N ARG A 82 -1.90 2.48 -9.77
CA ARG A 82 -0.98 2.09 -8.69
C ARG A 82 0.44 1.95 -9.22
N LEU A 83 1.42 2.27 -8.38
CA LEU A 83 2.83 2.03 -8.66
C LEU A 83 3.27 0.82 -7.84
N CYS A 84 2.95 -0.37 -8.33
CA CYS A 84 3.31 -1.64 -7.72
C CYS A 84 3.21 -2.78 -8.74
N ASN A 85 3.85 -2.60 -9.89
CA ASN A 85 3.93 -3.65 -10.91
C ASN A 85 4.82 -4.81 -10.43
N LEU A 86 4.77 -5.94 -11.15
CA LEU A 86 5.60 -7.10 -10.83
C LEU A 86 7.09 -6.71 -10.84
N ALA A 87 7.81 -7.13 -9.80
CA ALA A 87 9.23 -6.80 -9.63
C ALA A 87 9.54 -5.30 -9.65
N SER A 88 8.60 -4.47 -9.18
CA SER A 88 8.85 -3.05 -8.90
C SER A 88 9.41 -2.82 -7.49
N LEU A 89 10.11 -1.70 -7.31
CA LEU A 89 10.59 -1.19 -6.03
C LEU A 89 9.99 0.18 -5.77
N THR A 90 9.44 0.37 -4.57
CA THR A 90 9.14 1.69 -4.01
C THR A 90 10.12 1.94 -2.87
N SER A 91 11.00 2.91 -3.05
CA SER A 91 12.07 3.23 -2.10
C SER A 91 11.71 4.46 -1.28
N PHE A 92 11.94 4.45 0.03
CA PHE A 92 11.82 5.61 0.91
C PHE A 92 13.18 5.95 1.49
N TYR A 93 13.61 7.19 1.34
CA TYR A 93 14.92 7.67 1.75
C TYR A 93 14.83 8.45 3.05
N PHE A 94 15.77 8.18 3.96
CA PHE A 94 15.86 8.84 5.26
C PHE A 94 17.30 9.32 5.51
N HIS A 95 17.43 10.51 6.11
CA HIS A 95 18.68 11.03 6.66
C HIS A 95 18.53 11.17 8.18
N GLY A 96 19.18 10.29 8.94
CA GLY A 96 18.87 10.13 10.36
C GLY A 96 17.39 9.78 10.52
N ASP A 97 16.67 10.55 11.36
CA ASP A 97 15.23 10.43 11.59
C ASP A 97 14.34 11.11 10.55
N SER A 98 14.92 11.94 9.69
CA SER A 98 14.19 12.74 8.73
C SER A 98 13.91 11.97 7.45
N TYR A 99 12.64 11.93 7.04
CA TYR A 99 12.27 11.50 5.70
C TYR A 99 12.70 12.55 4.67
N VAL A 100 13.45 12.16 3.65
CA VAL A 100 14.04 13.09 2.67
C VAL A 100 13.57 12.86 1.23
N GLY A 101 12.85 11.77 0.96
CA GLY A 101 12.27 11.54 -0.36
C GLY A 101 11.89 10.09 -0.61
N TRP A 102 11.44 9.82 -1.84
CA TRP A 102 11.10 8.48 -2.28
C TRP A 102 11.36 8.32 -3.78
N GLY A 103 11.41 7.07 -4.24
CA GLY A 103 11.57 6.71 -5.64
C GLY A 103 10.73 5.48 -6.01
N TYR A 104 10.49 5.31 -7.31
CA TYR A 104 9.85 4.12 -7.88
C TYR A 104 10.67 3.63 -9.06
N SER A 105 10.90 2.33 -9.14
CA SER A 105 11.51 1.67 -10.30
C SER A 105 10.82 0.36 -10.61
N GLU A 106 10.83 -0.04 -11.87
CA GLU A 106 10.26 -1.31 -12.34
C GLU A 106 11.01 -1.80 -13.58
N LEU A 107 10.92 -3.10 -13.85
CA LEU A 107 11.62 -3.73 -14.98
C LEU A 107 11.11 -3.27 -16.36
N ALA A 108 9.95 -2.60 -16.45
CA ALA A 108 9.42 -2.08 -17.71
C ALA A 108 10.15 -0.83 -18.24
N GLY A 109 11.31 -0.49 -17.66
CA GLY A 109 12.17 0.65 -18.03
C GLY A 109 13.63 0.28 -18.28
N GLN A 110 13.90 -0.91 -18.83
CA GLN A 110 15.09 -1.14 -19.68
C GLN A 110 14.66 -1.15 -21.14
#